data_AF-A0A9E5BH66-F1
#
_entry.id   AF-A0A9E5BH66-F1
#
_cell.length_a   1.000
_cell.length_b   1.000
_cell.length_c   1.000
_cell.angle_alpha   90.00
_cell.angle_beta   90.00
_cell.angle_gamma   90.00
#
_symmetry.space_group_name_H-M   'P 1'
#
loop_
_entity.id
_entity.type
_entity.pdbx_description
1 polymer ?
#
loop_
_entity_poly.entity_id
_entity_poly.type
_entity_poly.pdbx_seq_one_letter_code
_entity_poly.pdbx_strand_id
1 'polypeptide(L)'
;IGWREFGYHLLHHFNHTPEKALRKEFDDFPWQSDPKLLRAWQKGKTGFPIVDAGMRQLWLTGWQHNRVRMIAASVLVKHLLQPWQDGAKWFWDTLVDADLASNTLGWQWAGGCGADAAPYFRVFNPVLQGEKFDPQGDYVRKYVPELAKMPAEWIHKPWEAPADVLAKAGVVLGKNYPVPAIGLTEGRDRALAAFKELRS
;
A
#
# COMPACT_ATOMS: atom_id res chain seq x y z
N ILE A 1 20.23 9.23 4.29
CA ILE A 1 21.29 9.50 3.29
C ILE A 1 21.77 8.19 2.64
N GLY A 2 22.26 7.20 3.41
CA GLY A 2 22.74 5.93 2.83
C GLY A 2 21.78 5.21 1.86
N TRP A 3 20.49 5.10 2.20
CA TRP A 3 19.48 4.48 1.30
C TRP A 3 19.30 5.21 -0.04
N ARG A 4 19.48 6.53 -0.07
CA ARG A 4 19.42 7.31 -1.31
C ARG A 4 20.61 6.96 -2.20
N GLU A 5 21.82 7.01 -1.64
CA GLU A 5 23.05 6.65 -2.37
C GLU A 5 22.98 5.20 -2.89
N PHE A 6 22.43 4.29 -2.09
CA PHE A 6 22.23 2.90 -2.50
C PHE A 6 21.25 2.77 -3.66
N GLY A 7 20.14 3.52 -3.66
CA GLY A 7 19.21 3.55 -4.80
C GLY A 7 19.91 4.01 -6.08
N TYR A 8 20.71 5.07 -6.01
CA TYR A 8 21.47 5.57 -7.16
C TYR A 8 22.54 4.57 -7.62
N HIS A 9 23.21 3.90 -6.68
CA HIS A 9 24.19 2.86 -6.98
C HIS A 9 23.54 1.70 -7.76
N LEU A 10 22.37 1.22 -7.31
CA LEU A 10 21.62 0.18 -8.01
C LEU A 10 21.16 0.63 -9.39
N LEU A 11 20.62 1.85 -9.51
CA LEU A 11 20.16 2.38 -10.79
C LEU A 11 21.32 2.50 -11.81
N HIS A 12 22.50 2.90 -11.34
CA HIS A 12 23.71 2.98 -12.17
C HIS A 12 24.13 1.61 -12.71
N HIS A 13 24.16 0.58 -11.85
CA HIS A 13 24.60 -0.77 -12.24
C HIS A 13 23.50 -1.58 -12.96
N PHE A 14 22.23 -1.24 -12.75
CA PHE A 14 21.07 -1.94 -13.29
C PHE A 14 20.05 -0.94 -13.86
N ASN A 15 20.43 -0.28 -14.96
CA ASN A 15 19.65 0.79 -15.59
C ASN A 15 18.23 0.41 -16.07
N HIS A 16 17.93 -0.89 -16.19
CA HIS A 16 16.61 -1.41 -16.57
C HIS A 16 15.62 -1.45 -15.39
N THR A 17 16.10 -1.27 -14.15
CA THR A 17 15.27 -1.39 -12.93
C THR A 17 14.09 -0.43 -12.84
N PRO A 18 14.05 0.76 -13.49
CA PRO A 18 12.84 1.57 -13.52
C PRO A 18 11.64 0.87 -14.19
N GLU A 19 11.89 -0.08 -15.08
CA GLU A 19 10.85 -0.74 -15.88
C GLU A 19 10.71 -2.22 -15.57
N LYS A 20 11.81 -2.89 -15.24
CA LYS A 20 11.89 -4.35 -15.03
C LYS A 20 12.37 -4.69 -13.62
N ALA A 21 11.99 -5.87 -13.14
CA ALA A 21 12.45 -6.34 -11.84
C ALA A 21 13.98 -6.55 -11.84
N LEU A 22 14.65 -6.24 -10.73
CA LEU A 22 16.07 -6.59 -10.56
C LEU A 22 16.25 -8.12 -10.56
N ARG A 23 15.31 -8.81 -9.90
CA ARG A 23 15.21 -10.27 -9.89
C ARG A 23 14.42 -10.74 -11.12
N LYS A 24 15.11 -11.24 -12.13
CA LYS A 24 14.54 -11.61 -13.44
C LYS A 24 13.39 -12.60 -13.35
N GLU A 25 13.37 -13.48 -12.34
CA GLU A 25 12.26 -14.41 -12.14
C GLU A 25 10.92 -13.69 -11.93
N PHE A 26 10.91 -12.44 -11.44
CA PHE A 26 9.69 -11.65 -11.28
C PHE A 26 9.18 -11.00 -12.58
N ASP A 27 9.90 -11.12 -13.70
CA ASP A 27 9.37 -10.70 -15.01
C ASP A 27 8.15 -11.54 -15.41
N ASP A 28 8.11 -12.82 -14.99
CA ASP A 28 7.00 -13.74 -15.21
C ASP A 28 6.01 -13.80 -14.03
N PHE A 29 6.10 -12.86 -13.08
CA PHE A 29 5.21 -12.86 -11.93
C PHE A 29 3.74 -12.64 -12.37
N PRO A 30 2.77 -13.47 -11.90
CA PRO A 30 1.39 -13.41 -12.37
C PRO A 30 0.60 -12.27 -11.72
N TRP A 31 1.00 -11.02 -12.01
CA TRP A 31 0.27 -9.83 -11.59
C TRP A 31 -1.17 -9.85 -12.15
N GLN A 32 -2.13 -9.36 -11.37
CA GLN A 32 -3.54 -9.30 -11.75
C GLN A 32 -3.98 -7.84 -11.87
N SER A 33 -3.60 -7.19 -12.98
CA SER A 33 -4.00 -5.80 -13.23
C SER A 33 -5.52 -5.64 -13.22
N ASP A 34 -6.03 -4.83 -12.29
CA ASP A 34 -7.43 -4.48 -12.18
C ASP A 34 -7.55 -2.96 -12.05
N PRO A 35 -7.99 -2.27 -13.12
CA PRO A 35 -8.12 -0.82 -13.12
C PRO A 35 -9.03 -0.27 -12.01
N LYS A 36 -10.03 -1.04 -11.55
CA LYS A 36 -10.93 -0.62 -10.47
C LYS A 36 -10.21 -0.64 -9.13
N LEU A 37 -9.46 -1.71 -8.84
CA LEU A 37 -8.65 -1.82 -7.61
C LEU A 37 -7.55 -0.77 -7.58
N LEU A 38 -6.83 -0.59 -8.70
CA LEU A 38 -5.81 0.44 -8.82
C LEU A 38 -6.41 1.84 -8.56
N ARG A 39 -7.58 2.13 -9.17
CA ARG A 39 -8.23 3.43 -8.97
C ARG A 39 -8.73 3.64 -7.54
N ALA A 40 -9.22 2.59 -6.88
CA ALA A 40 -9.61 2.64 -5.48
C ALA A 40 -8.40 2.95 -4.58
N TRP A 41 -7.26 2.31 -4.85
CA TRP A 41 -6.00 2.59 -4.17
C TRP A 41 -5.53 4.03 -4.38
N GLN A 42 -5.44 4.49 -5.64
CA GLN A 42 -5.02 5.87 -5.96
C GLN A 42 -5.87 6.93 -5.26
N LYS A 43 -7.17 6.68 -5.08
CA LYS A 43 -8.12 7.63 -4.46
C LYS A 43 -8.25 7.48 -2.93
N GLY A 44 -7.54 6.55 -2.31
CA GLY A 44 -7.72 6.24 -0.88
C GLY A 44 -9.16 5.82 -0.55
N LYS A 45 -9.66 4.84 -1.32
CA LYS A 45 -10.98 4.20 -1.17
C LYS A 45 -10.85 2.67 -1.14
N THR A 46 -9.77 2.16 -0.57
CA THR A 46 -9.50 0.72 -0.43
C THR A 46 -10.32 0.08 0.67
N GLY A 47 -10.80 0.87 1.62
CA GLY A 47 -11.43 0.37 2.84
C GLY A 47 -10.42 0.09 3.96
N PHE A 48 -9.11 0.13 3.70
CA PHE A 48 -8.06 0.05 4.72
C PHE A 48 -7.66 1.46 5.20
N PRO A 49 -8.04 1.88 6.42
CA PRO A 49 -7.98 3.29 6.84
C PRO A 49 -6.59 3.90 6.79
N ILE A 50 -5.56 3.16 7.20
CA ILE A 50 -4.17 3.64 7.15
C ILE A 50 -3.66 3.85 5.71
N VAL A 51 -4.11 3.01 4.77
CA VAL A 51 -3.78 3.16 3.35
C VAL A 51 -4.56 4.33 2.77
N ASP A 52 -5.84 4.41 3.05
CA ASP A 52 -6.72 5.46 2.55
C ASP A 52 -6.28 6.84 3.05
N ALA A 53 -5.89 6.94 4.32
CA ALA A 53 -5.26 8.14 4.90
C ALA A 53 -3.97 8.52 4.17
N GLY A 54 -3.10 7.53 3.88
CA GLY A 54 -1.88 7.72 3.11
C GLY A 54 -2.11 8.31 1.73
N MET A 55 -2.98 7.67 0.96
CA MET A 55 -3.26 8.05 -0.42
C MET A 55 -3.96 9.41 -0.50
N ARG A 56 -4.80 9.74 0.49
CA ARG A 56 -5.41 11.07 0.61
C ARG A 56 -4.40 12.13 1.05
N GLN A 57 -3.48 11.81 1.97
CA GLN A 57 -2.38 12.71 2.33
C GLN A 57 -1.53 13.06 1.10
N LEU A 58 -1.13 12.04 0.34
CA LEU A 58 -0.35 12.19 -0.88
C LEU A 58 -1.04 13.12 -1.85
N TRP A 59 -2.33 12.90 -2.13
CA TRP A 59 -3.09 13.73 -3.04
C TRP A 59 -3.22 15.19 -2.58
N LEU A 60 -3.40 15.42 -1.28
CA LEU A 60 -3.61 16.76 -0.72
C LEU A 60 -2.32 17.56 -0.58
N THR A 61 -1.19 16.90 -0.35
CA THR A 61 0.06 17.59 0.08
C THR A 61 1.25 17.32 -0.83
N GLY A 62 1.15 16.35 -1.74
CA GLY A 62 2.27 15.86 -2.54
C GLY A 62 3.34 15.13 -1.72
N TRP A 63 3.10 14.85 -0.44
CA TRP A 63 4.04 14.17 0.44
C TRP A 63 3.34 13.07 1.24
N GLN A 64 4.05 11.98 1.49
CA GLN A 64 3.56 10.88 2.31
C GLN A 64 4.67 10.38 3.24
N HIS A 65 4.34 10.09 4.49
CA HIS A 65 5.33 9.57 5.45
C HIS A 65 5.87 8.20 4.98
N ASN A 66 7.18 7.97 5.13
CA ASN A 66 7.85 6.78 4.58
C ASN A 66 7.21 5.45 5.03
N ARG A 67 6.84 5.31 6.32
CA ARG A 67 6.14 4.11 6.80
C ARG A 67 4.81 3.88 6.08
N VAL A 68 4.06 4.95 5.80
CA VAL A 68 2.78 4.86 5.10
C VAL A 68 3.00 4.55 3.62
N ARG A 69 4.07 5.06 2.99
CA ARG A 69 4.49 4.62 1.64
C ARG A 69 4.71 3.11 1.58
N MET A 70 5.44 2.55 2.55
CA MET A 70 5.68 1.10 2.63
C MET A 70 4.37 0.30 2.78
N ILE A 71 3.45 0.74 3.63
CA ILE A 71 2.16 0.07 3.85
C ILE A 71 1.30 0.14 2.58
N ALA A 72 1.16 1.33 1.99
CA ALA A 72 0.38 1.54 0.78
C ALA A 72 0.93 0.74 -0.40
N ALA A 73 2.25 0.73 -0.60
CA ALA A 73 2.91 -0.06 -1.63
C ALA A 73 2.72 -1.57 -1.41
N SER A 74 2.89 -2.06 -0.16
CA SER A 74 2.67 -3.47 0.16
C SER A 74 1.22 -3.91 -0.07
N VAL A 75 0.24 -3.04 0.18
CA VAL A 75 -1.17 -3.35 -0.10
C VAL A 75 -1.40 -3.42 -1.61
N LEU A 76 -0.85 -2.48 -2.39
CA LEU A 76 -0.98 -2.50 -3.86
C LEU A 76 -0.42 -3.78 -4.47
N VAL A 77 0.83 -4.11 -4.17
CA VAL A 77 1.54 -5.22 -4.85
C VAL A 77 1.19 -6.59 -4.28
N LYS A 78 0.82 -6.69 -2.99
CA LYS A 78 0.51 -7.98 -2.36
C LYS A 78 -0.99 -8.20 -2.23
N HIS A 79 -1.69 -7.35 -1.46
CA HIS A 79 -3.11 -7.55 -1.22
C HIS A 79 -3.91 -7.39 -2.50
N LEU A 80 -3.63 -6.36 -3.31
CA LEU A 80 -4.35 -6.07 -4.56
C LEU A 80 -3.73 -6.74 -5.79
N LEU A 81 -2.57 -7.37 -5.64
CA LEU A 81 -1.81 -8.08 -6.67
C LEU A 81 -1.60 -7.27 -7.96
N GLN A 82 -1.51 -5.94 -7.84
CA GLN A 82 -1.26 -5.05 -8.97
C GLN A 82 0.24 -4.97 -9.28
N PRO A 83 0.63 -4.73 -10.56
CA PRO A 83 2.01 -4.46 -10.91
C PRO A 83 2.58 -3.28 -10.12
N TRP A 84 3.81 -3.43 -9.61
CA TRP A 84 4.48 -2.37 -8.86
C TRP A 84 4.75 -1.12 -9.73
N GLN A 85 4.87 -1.30 -11.04
CA GLN A 85 5.07 -0.22 -12.01
C GLN A 85 3.91 0.78 -12.00
N ASP A 86 2.67 0.32 -11.78
CA ASP A 86 1.50 1.20 -11.74
C ASP A 86 1.53 2.09 -10.49
N GLY A 87 2.01 1.54 -9.38
CA GLY A 87 2.31 2.30 -8.17
C GLY A 87 3.45 3.30 -8.37
N ALA A 88 4.54 2.86 -9.00
CA ALA A 88 5.71 3.69 -9.29
C ALA A 88 5.36 4.90 -10.15
N LYS A 89 4.55 4.71 -11.21
CA LYS A 89 4.03 5.79 -12.06
C LYS A 89 3.14 6.75 -11.27
N TRP A 90 2.21 6.23 -10.46
CA TRP A 90 1.36 7.10 -9.63
C TRP A 90 2.18 7.96 -8.66
N PHE A 91 3.18 7.36 -8.01
CA PHE A 91 4.06 8.08 -7.08
C PHE A 91 4.94 9.11 -7.80
N TRP A 92 5.42 8.79 -9.00
CA TRP A 92 6.16 9.73 -9.84
C TRP A 92 5.34 10.99 -10.15
N ASP A 93 4.06 10.82 -10.46
CA ASP A 93 3.18 11.94 -10.85
C ASP A 93 2.66 12.76 -9.67
N THR A 94 2.77 12.26 -8.43
CA THR A 94 2.09 12.86 -7.26
C THR A 94 3.00 13.26 -6.12
N LEU A 95 4.23 12.73 -6.05
CA LEU A 95 5.18 13.10 -5.00
C LEU A 95 6.00 14.32 -5.42
N VAL A 96 6.06 15.34 -4.56
CA VAL A 96 6.98 16.48 -4.73
C VAL A 96 8.44 16.08 -4.56
N ASP A 97 8.69 14.96 -3.89
CA ASP A 97 10.03 14.38 -3.69
C ASP A 97 10.28 13.17 -4.61
N ALA A 98 9.56 13.06 -5.73
CA ALA A 98 9.76 12.01 -6.71
C ALA A 98 11.23 11.99 -7.19
N ASP A 99 11.90 10.86 -6.94
CA ASP A 99 13.28 10.59 -7.31
C ASP A 99 13.32 9.21 -7.93
N LEU A 100 13.85 9.08 -9.16
CA LEU A 100 13.74 7.84 -9.94
C LEU A 100 14.36 6.66 -9.18
N ALA A 101 15.58 6.85 -8.67
CA ALA A 101 16.31 5.81 -7.97
C ALA A 101 15.61 5.36 -6.68
N SER A 102 15.18 6.32 -5.86
CA SER A 102 14.51 6.04 -4.58
C SER A 102 13.12 5.44 -4.78
N ASN A 103 12.36 5.92 -5.78
CA ASN A 103 11.04 5.40 -6.12
C ASN A 103 11.13 3.97 -6.62
N THR A 104 12.02 3.70 -7.58
CA THR A 104 12.28 2.34 -8.10
C THR A 104 12.70 1.39 -6.98
N LEU A 105 13.67 1.79 -6.14
CA LEU A 105 14.13 0.97 -5.02
C LEU A 105 12.98 0.61 -4.07
N GLY A 106 12.17 1.60 -3.67
CA GLY A 106 11.06 1.40 -2.75
C GLY A 106 9.99 0.45 -3.29
N TRP A 107 9.60 0.61 -4.56
CA TRP A 107 8.58 -0.22 -5.19
C TRP A 107 9.06 -1.66 -5.41
N GLN A 108 10.30 -1.85 -5.87
CA GLN A 108 10.83 -3.19 -6.03
C GLN A 108 11.07 -3.89 -4.68
N TRP A 109 11.44 -3.15 -3.64
CA TRP A 109 11.53 -3.68 -2.27
C TRP A 109 10.17 -4.18 -1.76
N ALA A 110 9.10 -3.40 -1.97
CA ALA A 110 7.74 -3.80 -1.60
C ALA A 110 7.25 -5.00 -2.42
N GLY A 111 7.58 -5.04 -3.72
CA GLY A 111 7.26 -6.11 -4.66
C GLY A 111 8.11 -7.37 -4.49
N GLY A 112 9.07 -7.43 -3.55
CA GLY A 112 9.90 -8.61 -3.31
C GLY A 112 10.92 -8.91 -4.42
N CYS A 113 11.03 -8.03 -5.42
CA CYS A 113 11.77 -8.23 -6.66
C CYS A 113 13.05 -7.36 -6.76
N GLY A 114 13.32 -6.53 -5.76
CA GLY A 114 14.49 -5.65 -5.66
C GLY A 114 15.62 -6.16 -4.77
N ALA A 115 16.68 -5.37 -4.66
CA ALA A 115 17.79 -5.62 -3.74
C ALA A 115 17.33 -5.50 -2.28
N ASP A 116 17.86 -6.37 -1.41
CA ASP A 116 17.50 -6.44 0.02
C ASP A 116 15.99 -6.47 0.31
N ALA A 117 15.21 -6.95 -0.67
CA ALA A 117 13.76 -7.00 -0.56
C ALA A 117 13.36 -7.96 0.55
N ALA A 118 12.41 -7.52 1.39
CA ALA A 118 11.77 -8.43 2.33
C ALA A 118 11.20 -9.62 1.53
N PRO A 119 11.37 -10.87 2.00
CA PRO A 119 10.87 -12.03 1.26
C PRO A 119 9.39 -11.85 0.90
N TYR A 120 9.02 -12.14 -0.35
CA TYR A 120 7.70 -11.80 -0.89
C TYR A 120 6.55 -12.31 0.00
N PHE A 121 6.71 -13.52 0.56
CA PHE A 121 5.75 -14.15 1.48
C PHE A 121 5.46 -13.36 2.77
N ARG A 122 6.26 -12.35 3.13
CA ARG A 122 5.94 -11.41 4.21
C ARG A 122 4.90 -10.40 3.74
N VAL A 123 3.63 -10.77 3.85
CA VAL A 123 2.49 -9.89 3.56
C VAL A 123 2.13 -9.11 4.84
N PHE A 124 2.28 -7.78 4.83
CA PHE A 124 1.96 -6.96 5.99
C PHE A 124 0.45 -6.80 6.15
N ASN A 125 -0.10 -7.14 7.31
CA ASN A 125 -1.49 -6.81 7.62
C ASN A 125 -1.62 -5.27 7.84
N PRO A 126 -2.34 -4.54 6.97
CA PRO A 126 -2.47 -3.08 7.10
C PRO A 126 -3.13 -2.66 8.42
N VAL A 127 -4.02 -3.47 9.01
CA VAL A 127 -4.64 -3.19 10.31
C VAL A 127 -3.59 -3.16 11.41
N LEU A 128 -2.78 -4.23 11.50
CA LEU A 128 -1.72 -4.31 12.51
C LEU A 128 -0.64 -3.23 12.31
N GLN A 129 -0.39 -2.82 11.07
CA GLN A 129 0.51 -1.69 10.80
C GLN A 129 -0.11 -0.36 11.26
N GLY A 130 -1.40 -0.15 11.03
CA GLY A 130 -2.14 1.00 11.52
C GLY A 130 -2.13 1.07 13.05
N GLU A 131 -2.53 0.00 13.73
CA GLU A 131 -2.54 -0.09 15.19
C GLU A 131 -1.15 0.16 15.80
N LYS A 132 -0.07 -0.28 15.13
CA LYS A 132 1.31 -0.09 15.60
C LYS A 132 1.84 1.33 15.40
N PHE A 133 1.57 1.94 14.25
CA PHE A 133 2.19 3.21 13.85
C PHE A 133 1.27 4.43 13.96
N ASP A 134 -0.01 4.21 14.22
CA ASP A 134 -1.04 5.21 14.49
C ASP A 134 -2.00 4.70 15.59
N PRO A 135 -1.51 4.41 16.81
CA PRO A 135 -2.26 3.67 17.84
C PRO A 135 -3.54 4.37 18.31
N GLN A 136 -3.59 5.71 18.25
CA GLN A 136 -4.78 6.49 18.61
C GLN A 136 -5.68 6.80 17.39
N GLY A 137 -5.18 6.54 16.18
CA GLY A 137 -5.88 6.81 14.94
C GLY A 137 -5.82 8.26 14.47
N ASP A 138 -5.00 9.11 15.09
CA ASP A 138 -4.98 10.55 14.81
C ASP A 138 -4.62 10.85 13.35
N TYR A 139 -3.69 10.06 12.78
CA TYR A 139 -3.34 10.18 11.38
C TYR A 139 -4.52 9.81 10.47
N VAL A 140 -5.21 8.70 10.77
CA VAL A 140 -6.41 8.31 10.04
C VAL A 140 -7.52 9.37 10.16
N ARG A 141 -7.82 9.87 11.36
CA ARG A 141 -8.86 10.91 11.56
C ARG A 141 -8.58 12.16 10.75
N LYS A 142 -7.30 12.54 10.65
CA LYS A 142 -6.88 13.75 9.93
C LYS A 142 -7.18 13.66 8.43
N TYR A 143 -6.89 12.51 7.80
CA TYR A 143 -7.00 12.37 6.34
C TYR A 143 -8.26 11.62 5.88
N VAL A 144 -8.95 10.95 6.79
CA VAL A 144 -10.21 10.22 6.56
C VAL A 144 -11.27 10.80 7.52
N PRO A 145 -11.76 12.02 7.27
CA PRO A 145 -12.62 12.74 8.21
C PRO A 145 -13.96 12.04 8.48
N GLU A 146 -14.44 11.20 7.57
CA GLU A 146 -15.62 10.36 7.79
C GLU A 146 -15.43 9.34 8.94
N LEU A 147 -14.19 8.98 9.28
CA LEU A 147 -13.85 8.13 10.42
C LEU A 147 -13.45 8.93 11.67
N ALA A 148 -13.55 10.27 11.66
CA ALA A 148 -13.03 11.13 12.72
C ALA A 148 -13.60 10.84 14.11
N LYS A 149 -14.78 10.20 14.22
CA LYS A 149 -15.43 9.84 15.48
C LYS A 149 -15.32 8.35 15.85
N MET A 150 -14.67 7.52 15.03
CA MET A 150 -14.49 6.10 15.32
C MET A 150 -13.61 5.90 16.56
N PRO A 151 -13.93 5.04 17.54
CA PRO A 151 -13.00 4.74 18.64
C PRO A 151 -11.67 4.16 18.13
N ALA A 152 -10.57 4.39 18.85
CA ALA A 152 -9.23 3.94 18.44
C ALA A 152 -9.15 2.41 18.22
N GLU A 153 -9.89 1.63 19.01
CA GLU A 153 -10.02 0.17 18.88
C GLU A 153 -10.50 -0.28 17.48
N TRP A 154 -11.34 0.53 16.83
CA TRP A 154 -12.03 0.19 15.59
C TRP A 154 -11.57 1.00 14.39
N ILE A 155 -10.79 2.06 14.60
CA ILE A 155 -10.48 3.02 13.53
C ILE A 155 -9.68 2.40 12.38
N HIS A 156 -8.86 1.38 12.64
CA HIS A 156 -8.09 0.66 11.61
C HIS A 156 -8.82 -0.52 10.99
N LYS A 157 -9.99 -0.89 11.53
CA LYS A 157 -10.83 -2.02 11.11
C LYS A 157 -12.32 -1.71 11.30
N PRO A 158 -12.85 -0.63 10.68
CA PRO A 158 -14.23 -0.21 10.89
C PRO A 158 -15.26 -1.27 10.46
N TRP A 159 -14.91 -2.17 9.54
CA TRP A 159 -15.78 -3.27 9.11
C TRP A 159 -16.00 -4.37 10.16
N GLU A 160 -15.15 -4.45 11.18
CA GLU A 160 -15.32 -5.37 12.31
C GLU A 160 -16.06 -4.72 13.48
N ALA A 161 -16.33 -3.41 13.42
CA ALA A 161 -16.96 -2.68 14.51
C ALA A 161 -18.44 -3.06 14.67
N PRO A 162 -18.96 -3.15 15.91
CA PRO A 162 -20.38 -3.34 16.16
C PRO A 162 -21.24 -2.24 15.53
N ALA A 163 -22.47 -2.58 15.16
CA ALA A 163 -23.39 -1.65 14.49
C ALA A 163 -23.70 -0.39 15.31
N ASP A 164 -23.76 -0.49 16.65
CA ASP A 164 -23.99 0.65 17.52
C ASP A 164 -22.77 1.59 17.59
N VAL A 165 -21.54 1.04 17.52
CA VAL A 165 -20.31 1.82 17.42
C VAL A 165 -20.26 2.61 16.11
N LEU A 166 -20.57 1.95 14.99
CA LEU A 166 -20.66 2.60 13.67
C LEU A 166 -21.72 3.70 13.66
N ALA A 167 -22.90 3.45 14.20
CA ALA A 167 -23.98 4.42 14.29
C ALA A 167 -23.59 5.65 15.14
N LYS A 168 -22.97 5.45 16.31
CA LYS A 168 -22.47 6.54 17.17
C LYS A 168 -21.38 7.38 16.49
N ALA A 169 -20.52 6.73 15.70
CA ALA A 169 -19.49 7.42 14.92
C ALA A 169 -20.03 8.09 13.64
N GLY A 170 -21.27 7.76 13.22
CA GLY A 170 -21.86 8.25 11.97
C GLY A 170 -21.28 7.58 10.72
N VAL A 171 -20.75 6.37 10.83
CA VAL A 171 -20.14 5.61 9.73
C VAL A 171 -21.16 4.63 9.14
N VAL A 172 -21.31 4.67 7.82
CA VAL A 172 -22.15 3.75 7.04
C VAL A 172 -21.26 3.13 5.96
N LEU A 173 -20.82 1.90 6.21
CA LEU A 173 -19.96 1.15 5.30
C LEU A 173 -20.63 0.97 3.94
N GLY A 174 -19.85 1.15 2.87
CA GLY A 174 -20.33 1.14 1.48
C GLY A 174 -20.98 2.45 1.03
N LYS A 175 -21.25 3.40 1.94
CA LYS A 175 -21.82 4.70 1.61
C LYS A 175 -20.83 5.85 1.84
N ASN A 176 -20.49 6.13 3.09
CA ASN A 176 -19.58 7.23 3.41
C ASN A 176 -18.13 6.78 3.61
N TYR A 177 -17.91 5.51 3.95
CA TYR A 177 -16.61 4.86 3.93
C TYR A 177 -16.74 3.48 3.27
N PRO A 178 -15.84 3.07 2.35
CA PRO A 178 -15.98 1.81 1.63
C PRO A 178 -15.77 0.59 2.54
N VAL A 179 -16.40 -0.53 2.19
CA VAL A 179 -15.97 -1.85 2.69
C VAL A 179 -14.60 -2.20 2.09
N PRO A 180 -13.78 -3.04 2.75
CA PRO A 180 -12.50 -3.47 2.18
C PRO A 180 -12.67 -4.02 0.77
N ALA A 181 -11.85 -3.52 -0.16
CA ALA A 181 -11.86 -3.94 -1.56
C ALA A 181 -11.46 -5.42 -1.73
N ILE A 182 -10.76 -5.98 -0.73
CA ILE A 182 -10.45 -7.40 -0.60
C ILE A 182 -10.35 -7.76 0.89
N GLY A 183 -10.70 -8.99 1.27
CA GLY A 183 -10.45 -9.48 2.63
C GLY A 183 -8.95 -9.55 2.96
N LEU A 184 -8.58 -9.39 4.24
CA LEU A 184 -7.17 -9.48 4.66
C LEU A 184 -6.57 -10.86 4.38
N THR A 185 -7.27 -11.92 4.80
CA THR A 185 -6.86 -13.31 4.56
C THR A 185 -6.87 -13.63 3.08
N GLU A 186 -7.92 -13.23 2.37
CA GLU A 186 -8.07 -13.42 0.93
C GLU A 186 -6.91 -12.78 0.14
N GLY A 187 -6.60 -11.50 0.42
CA GLY A 187 -5.51 -10.80 -0.24
C GLY A 187 -4.13 -11.39 0.09
N ARG A 188 -3.93 -11.86 1.32
CA ARG A 188 -2.71 -12.57 1.71
C ARG A 188 -2.57 -13.90 0.97
N ASP A 189 -3.61 -14.71 0.96
CA ASP A 189 -3.57 -16.05 0.36
C ASP A 189 -3.42 -15.95 -1.16
N ARG A 190 -4.07 -14.97 -1.79
CA ARG A 190 -3.86 -14.60 -3.19
C ARG A 190 -2.40 -14.28 -3.50
N ALA A 191 -1.75 -13.45 -2.67
CA ALA A 191 -0.34 -13.12 -2.86
C ALA A 191 0.57 -14.35 -2.72
N LEU A 192 0.30 -15.22 -1.74
CA LEU A 192 1.07 -16.45 -1.52
C LEU A 192 0.89 -17.48 -2.64
N ALA A 193 -0.31 -17.56 -3.22
CA ALA A 193 -0.58 -18.40 -4.37
C ALA A 193 0.22 -17.95 -5.61
N ALA A 194 0.19 -16.65 -5.93
CA ALA A 194 0.98 -16.07 -7.02
C ALA A 194 2.48 -16.30 -6.83
N PHE A 195 2.99 -16.17 -5.61
CA PHE A 195 4.39 -16.45 -5.32
C PHE A 195 4.76 -17.94 -5.41
N LYS A 196 3.81 -18.84 -5.12
CA LYS A 196 4.00 -20.28 -5.31
C LYS A 196 4.07 -20.64 -6.79
N GLU A 197 3.21 -20.03 -7.61
CA GLU A 197 3.21 -20.19 -9.07
C GLU A 197 4.55 -19.76 -9.69
N LEU A 198 5.09 -18.62 -9.27
CA LEU A 198 6.43 -18.16 -9.70
C LEU A 198 7.55 -19.20 -9.43
N ARG A 199 7.41 -19.97 -8.35
CA ARG A 199 8.43 -20.94 -7.90
C ARG A 199 8.23 -22.35 -8.46
N SER A 200 7.15 -22.58 -9.21
CA SER A 200 6.77 -23.88 -9.77
C SER A 200 7.32 -24.02 -11.18
#